data_AF-A0A6L5PZS9-F1
#
_entry.id   AF-A0A6L5PZS9-F1
#
_cell.length_a   1.000
_cell.length_b   1.000
_cell.length_c   1.000
_cell.angle_alpha   90.00
_cell.angle_beta   90.00
_cell.angle_gamma   90.00
#
_symmetry.space_group_name_H-M   'P 1'
#
loop_
_entity.id
_entity.type
_entity.pdbx_description
1 polymer ?
#
loop_
_entity_poly.entity_id
_entity_poly.type
_entity_poly.pdbx_seq_one_letter_code
_entity_poly.pdbx_strand_id
1 'polypeptide(L)'
;MKFFIDTANINEIKEANALGVVAGVTTNPSLVAKEGVDFHERIREICSFIEGPVSAEVISLEADKMIEEGKELAKIAPNVVVKVPMTTEGLKAVKAFSDLGIRTNVTLVFSAVQALLAARAGATYVSPFLGRLDDIGHNGMDLIRQIAEIFAIHGIETEIIAASVRHSVHVTEAALNGSHIATIPANVIASLVKHPLTDQGIEKFLADWEKTQEK
;
A
#
# COMPACT_ATOMS: atom_id res chain seq x y z
N MET A 1 3.83 -12.01 -0.40
CA MET A 1 3.21 -10.68 -0.48
C MET A 1 3.56 -9.90 0.79
N LYS A 2 3.94 -8.62 0.67
CA LYS A 2 4.18 -7.69 1.79
C LYS A 2 2.87 -7.00 2.20
N PHE A 3 2.69 -6.63 3.46
CA PHE A 3 1.52 -5.87 3.92
C PHE A 3 1.92 -4.44 4.24
N PHE A 4 1.25 -3.46 3.65
CA PHE A 4 1.31 -2.07 4.05
C PHE A 4 0.01 -1.69 4.79
N ILE A 5 0.09 -0.71 5.68
CA ILE A 5 -1.10 -0.11 6.28
C ILE A 5 -1.49 1.17 5.53
N ASP A 6 -2.77 1.32 5.22
CA ASP A 6 -3.33 2.50 4.54
C ASP A 6 -4.01 3.42 5.55
N THR A 7 -3.21 4.23 6.23
CA THR A 7 -3.69 5.22 7.20
C THR A 7 -2.64 6.31 7.41
N ALA A 8 -3.08 7.45 7.93
CA ALA A 8 -2.18 8.46 8.47
C ALA A 8 -2.18 8.46 10.01
N ASN A 9 -3.03 7.67 10.67
CA ASN A 9 -3.16 7.68 12.13
C ASN A 9 -1.97 7.00 12.82
N ILE A 10 -1.26 7.73 13.68
CA ILE A 10 -0.03 7.24 14.31
C ILE A 10 -0.28 6.05 15.24
N ASN A 11 -1.41 6.01 15.94
CA ASN A 11 -1.71 4.91 16.86
C ASN A 11 -1.97 3.62 16.08
N GLU A 12 -2.79 3.69 15.01
CA GLU A 12 -3.04 2.56 14.13
C GLU A 12 -1.75 2.03 13.49
N ILE A 13 -0.86 2.93 13.05
CA ILE A 13 0.44 2.53 12.47
C ILE A 13 1.32 1.86 13.52
N LYS A 14 1.41 2.41 14.74
CA LYS A 14 2.21 1.83 15.83
C LYS A 14 1.69 0.46 16.25
N GLU A 15 0.38 0.32 16.39
CA GLU A 15 -0.27 -0.96 16.72
C GLU A 15 0.02 -2.00 15.64
N ALA A 16 -0.19 -1.66 14.37
CA ALA A 16 0.04 -2.59 13.27
C ALA A 16 1.54 -2.92 13.07
N ASN A 17 2.43 -1.97 13.32
CA ASN A 17 3.88 -2.21 13.31
C ASN A 17 4.31 -3.14 14.45
N ALA A 18 3.72 -3.00 15.64
CA ALA A 18 3.99 -3.85 16.79
C ALA A 18 3.58 -5.33 16.57
N LEU A 19 2.64 -5.60 15.66
CA LEU A 19 2.31 -6.96 15.23
C LEU A 19 3.45 -7.63 14.45
N GLY A 20 4.42 -6.87 13.94
CA GLY A 20 5.56 -7.39 13.16
C GLY A 20 5.21 -7.86 11.74
N VAL A 21 4.00 -7.56 11.24
CA VAL A 21 3.53 -8.01 9.92
C VAL A 21 3.49 -6.90 8.87
N VAL A 22 3.53 -5.62 9.29
CA VAL A 22 3.50 -4.48 8.39
C VAL A 22 4.92 -4.14 7.93
N ALA A 23 5.09 -4.04 6.62
CA ALA A 23 6.36 -3.75 5.95
C ALA A 23 6.46 -2.31 5.41
N GLY A 24 5.44 -1.47 5.62
CA GLY A 24 5.39 -0.10 5.11
C GLY A 24 4.03 0.56 5.28
N VAL A 25 3.92 1.81 4.85
CA VAL A 25 2.72 2.65 5.00
C VAL A 25 2.38 3.31 3.67
N THR A 26 1.09 3.38 3.33
CA THR A 26 0.61 4.30 2.30
C THR A 26 -0.20 5.41 2.93
N THR A 27 0.07 6.63 2.52
CA THR A 27 -0.75 7.79 2.86
C THR A 27 -1.34 8.41 1.60
N ASN A 28 -2.24 9.36 1.80
CA ASN A 28 -2.70 10.31 0.80
C ASN A 28 -3.10 11.61 1.51
N PRO A 29 -3.28 12.73 0.78
CA PRO A 29 -3.56 14.02 1.40
C PRO A 29 -4.86 14.01 2.22
N SER A 30 -5.87 13.26 1.78
CA SER A 30 -7.14 13.13 2.50
C SER A 30 -7.01 12.39 3.84
N LEU A 31 -6.17 11.37 3.93
CA LEU A 31 -5.91 10.65 5.18
C LEU A 31 -5.20 11.56 6.18
N VAL A 32 -4.19 12.31 5.74
CA VAL A 32 -3.45 13.23 6.63
C VAL A 32 -4.33 14.41 7.06
N ALA A 33 -5.14 14.96 6.16
CA ALA A 33 -6.05 16.06 6.49
C ALA A 33 -7.06 15.68 7.59
N LYS A 34 -7.51 14.43 7.66
CA LYS A 34 -8.40 13.93 8.73
C LYS A 34 -7.75 13.97 10.12
N GLU A 35 -6.42 13.90 10.17
CA GLU A 35 -5.65 13.94 11.41
C GLU A 35 -5.42 15.37 11.91
N GLY A 36 -5.69 16.39 11.07
CA GLY A 36 -5.55 17.80 11.44
C GLY A 36 -4.11 18.26 11.65
N VAL A 37 -3.14 17.61 11.00
CA VAL A 37 -1.70 17.89 11.11
C VAL A 37 -1.12 18.26 9.75
N ASP A 38 -0.02 19.03 9.74
CA ASP A 38 0.74 19.31 8.51
C ASP A 38 1.19 18.02 7.82
N PHE A 39 1.18 18.05 6.49
CA PHE A 39 1.51 16.89 5.67
C PHE A 39 2.95 16.44 5.87
N HIS A 40 3.92 17.35 5.81
CA HIS A 40 5.33 17.01 5.91
C HIS A 40 5.71 16.57 7.33
N GLU A 41 5.12 17.21 8.35
CA GLU A 41 5.27 16.79 9.74
C GLU A 41 4.76 15.37 9.96
N ARG A 42 3.56 15.03 9.46
CA ARG A 42 3.01 13.69 9.61
C ARG A 42 3.85 12.63 8.89
N ILE A 43 4.33 12.91 7.67
CA ILE A 43 5.22 11.98 6.96
C ILE A 43 6.54 11.78 7.72
N ARG A 44 7.13 12.86 8.24
CA ARG A 44 8.37 12.78 9.05
C ARG A 44 8.16 11.95 10.31
N GLU A 45 7.04 12.15 11.00
CA GLU A 45 6.69 11.39 12.19
C GLU A 45 6.58 9.90 11.87
N ILE A 46 5.82 9.52 10.83
CA ILE A 46 5.68 8.12 10.39
C ILE A 46 7.04 7.52 10.05
N CYS A 47 7.87 8.23 9.29
CA CYS A 47 9.19 7.73 8.90
C CYS A 47 10.17 7.57 10.08
N SER A 48 9.91 8.21 11.23
CA SER A 48 10.80 8.10 12.39
C SER A 48 10.74 6.74 13.10
N PHE A 49 9.68 5.96 12.88
CA PHE A 49 9.50 4.65 13.52
C PHE A 49 9.06 3.53 12.55
N ILE A 50 8.81 3.85 11.29
CA ILE A 50 8.64 2.86 10.21
C ILE A 50 9.94 2.77 9.42
N GLU A 51 10.58 1.60 9.44
CA GLU A 51 11.81 1.35 8.66
C GLU A 51 11.51 1.12 7.17
N GLY A 52 10.32 0.57 6.88
CA GLY A 52 9.87 0.25 5.52
C GLY A 52 9.40 1.45 4.70
N PRO A 53 8.95 1.24 3.45
CA PRO A 53 8.54 2.32 2.56
C PRO A 53 7.32 3.11 3.09
N VAL A 54 7.36 4.43 2.95
CA VAL A 54 6.25 5.34 3.29
C VAL A 54 5.85 6.12 2.04
N SER A 55 4.69 5.80 1.46
CA SER A 55 4.19 6.52 0.29
C SER A 55 3.59 7.88 0.68
N ALA A 56 4.11 8.97 0.11
CA ALA A 56 3.65 10.34 0.30
C ALA A 56 3.32 10.99 -1.06
N GLU A 57 2.12 11.56 -1.19
CA GLU A 57 1.56 12.00 -2.48
C GLU A 57 1.87 13.47 -2.80
N VAL A 58 2.24 13.74 -4.06
CA VAL A 58 2.29 15.10 -4.63
C VAL A 58 0.87 15.65 -4.84
N ILE A 59 0.72 16.98 -4.85
CA ILE A 59 -0.57 17.64 -4.97
C ILE A 59 -0.77 18.23 -6.37
N SER A 60 0.30 18.77 -6.97
CA SER A 60 0.22 19.35 -8.31
C SER A 60 -0.10 18.33 -9.40
N LEU A 61 -0.63 18.81 -10.52
CA LEU A 61 -0.89 18.04 -11.73
C LEU A 61 -0.02 18.48 -12.93
N GLU A 62 0.86 19.46 -12.73
CA GLU A 62 1.87 19.89 -13.71
C GLU A 62 3.20 19.17 -13.42
N ALA A 63 3.85 18.61 -14.45
CA ALA A 63 5.04 17.77 -14.24
C ALA A 63 6.17 18.48 -13.47
N ASP A 64 6.51 19.71 -13.84
CA ASP A 64 7.61 20.45 -13.21
C ASP A 64 7.36 20.68 -11.71
N LYS A 65 6.14 21.08 -11.35
CA LYS A 65 5.72 21.27 -9.96
C LYS A 65 5.65 19.94 -9.20
N MET A 66 5.16 18.87 -9.81
CA MET A 66 5.20 17.53 -9.21
C MET A 66 6.63 17.12 -8.88
N ILE A 67 7.58 17.38 -9.79
CA ILE A 67 8.99 17.07 -9.61
C ILE A 67 9.58 17.87 -8.44
N GLU A 68 9.25 19.16 -8.32
CA GLU A 68 9.66 20.00 -7.19
C GLU A 68 9.10 19.47 -5.86
N GLU A 69 7.78 19.25 -5.79
CA GLU A 69 7.11 18.70 -4.60
C GLU A 69 7.69 17.35 -4.19
N GLY A 70 7.84 16.43 -5.15
CA GLY A 70 8.37 15.09 -4.88
C GLY A 70 9.82 15.09 -4.42
N LYS A 71 10.65 16.04 -4.88
CA LYS A 71 12.02 16.21 -4.36
C LYS A 71 12.03 16.66 -2.90
N GLU A 72 11.13 17.57 -2.51
CA GLU A 72 11.00 17.97 -1.11
C GLU A 72 10.50 16.81 -0.22
N LEU A 73 9.53 16.02 -0.71
CA LEU A 73 9.07 14.82 -0.01
C LEU A 73 10.21 13.80 0.18
N ALA A 74 10.99 13.52 -0.87
CA ALA A 74 12.09 12.57 -0.81
C ALA A 74 13.22 12.98 0.15
N LYS A 75 13.35 14.28 0.48
CA LYS A 75 14.31 14.78 1.48
C LYS A 75 13.88 14.51 2.93
N ILE A 76 12.60 14.22 3.18
CA ILE A 76 12.09 14.03 4.54
C ILE A 76 12.77 12.83 5.22
N ALA A 77 12.85 11.70 4.51
CA ALA A 77 13.50 10.48 4.99
C ALA A 77 13.82 9.55 3.80
N PRO A 78 14.87 8.70 3.90
CA PRO A 78 15.31 7.83 2.80
C PRO A 78 14.27 6.75 2.41
N ASN A 79 13.37 6.41 3.33
CA ASN A 79 12.33 5.43 3.10
C ASN A 79 11.05 6.02 2.46
N VAL A 80 10.99 7.34 2.21
CA VAL A 80 9.89 7.96 1.47
C VAL A 80 9.82 7.42 0.04
N VAL A 81 8.60 7.21 -0.43
CA VAL A 81 8.25 6.86 -1.82
C VAL A 81 7.29 7.93 -2.32
N VAL A 82 7.66 8.62 -3.40
CA VAL A 82 6.83 9.70 -3.95
C VAL A 82 5.65 9.09 -4.70
N LYS A 83 4.45 9.36 -4.23
CA LYS A 83 3.22 8.84 -4.82
C LYS A 83 2.71 9.84 -5.86
N VAL A 84 2.49 9.36 -7.09
CA VAL A 84 2.20 10.19 -8.27
C VAL A 84 0.94 9.67 -8.95
N PRO A 85 -0.03 10.52 -9.32
CA PRO A 85 -1.23 10.06 -10.02
C PRO A 85 -0.92 9.61 -11.44
N MET A 86 -1.64 8.59 -11.93
CA MET A 86 -1.60 8.16 -13.32
C MET A 86 -2.17 9.23 -14.27
N THR A 87 -1.29 10.07 -14.80
CA THR A 87 -1.57 11.09 -15.83
C THR A 87 -0.38 11.24 -16.77
N THR A 88 -0.55 11.91 -17.91
CA THR A 88 0.58 12.20 -18.82
C THR A 88 1.70 12.99 -18.12
N GLU A 89 1.33 14.01 -17.33
CA GLU A 89 2.29 14.80 -16.55
C GLU A 89 2.90 13.97 -15.40
N GLY A 90 2.12 13.11 -14.77
CA GLY A 90 2.59 12.18 -13.75
C GLY A 90 3.64 11.21 -14.30
N LEU A 91 3.45 10.67 -15.51
CA LEU A 91 4.44 9.81 -16.16
C LEU A 91 5.76 10.55 -16.48
N LYS A 92 5.70 11.82 -16.88
CA LYS A 92 6.90 12.66 -17.02
C LYS A 92 7.63 12.83 -15.69
N ALA A 93 6.89 13.09 -14.62
CA ALA A 93 7.45 13.20 -13.27
C ALA A 93 8.08 11.87 -12.81
N VAL A 94 7.40 10.74 -13.01
CA VAL A 94 7.93 9.39 -12.69
C VAL A 94 9.24 9.11 -13.42
N LYS A 95 9.33 9.45 -14.71
CA LYS A 95 10.58 9.31 -15.47
C LYS A 95 11.71 10.16 -14.87
N ALA A 96 11.43 11.41 -14.54
CA ALA A 96 12.41 12.30 -13.91
C ALA A 96 12.86 11.79 -12.53
N PHE A 97 11.94 11.26 -11.71
CA PHE A 97 12.27 10.68 -10.42
C PHE A 97 13.12 9.42 -10.55
N SER A 98 12.80 8.55 -11.51
CA SER A 98 13.57 7.33 -11.79
C SER A 98 15.02 7.66 -12.17
N ASP A 99 15.24 8.68 -13.03
CA ASP A 99 16.58 9.16 -13.39
C ASP A 99 17.37 9.72 -12.20
N LEU A 100 16.67 10.21 -11.17
CA LEU A 100 17.24 10.73 -9.92
C LEU A 100 17.39 9.65 -8.83
N GLY A 101 16.98 8.40 -9.09
CA GLY A 101 16.96 7.34 -8.08
C GLY A 101 15.90 7.52 -6.98
N ILE A 102 14.91 8.38 -7.21
CA ILE A 102 13.80 8.61 -6.27
C ILE A 102 12.71 7.57 -6.54
N ARG A 103 12.40 6.76 -5.52
CA ARG A 103 11.36 5.73 -5.62
C ARG A 103 9.98 6.34 -5.77
N THR A 104 9.16 5.75 -6.62
CA THR A 104 7.81 6.25 -6.93
C THR A 104 6.74 5.19 -6.81
N ASN A 105 5.55 5.61 -6.40
CA ASN A 105 4.33 4.79 -6.37
C ASN A 105 3.26 5.44 -7.25
N VAL A 106 2.97 4.83 -8.41
CA VAL A 106 1.96 5.38 -9.31
C VAL A 106 0.57 4.93 -8.90
N THR A 107 -0.27 5.89 -8.50
CA THR A 107 -1.61 5.68 -7.94
C THR A 107 -2.71 5.94 -8.97
N LEU A 108 -3.97 5.63 -8.61
CA LEU A 108 -5.15 5.78 -9.47
C LEU A 108 -5.02 4.98 -10.79
N VAL A 109 -4.48 3.77 -10.70
CA VAL A 109 -4.38 2.83 -11.82
C VAL A 109 -5.64 1.97 -11.87
N PHE A 110 -6.29 1.92 -13.04
CA PHE A 110 -7.56 1.21 -13.25
C PHE A 110 -7.54 0.29 -14.49
N SER A 111 -6.42 0.20 -15.20
CA SER A 111 -6.24 -0.73 -16.32
C SER A 111 -4.81 -1.24 -16.41
N ALA A 112 -4.63 -2.41 -17.02
CA ALA A 112 -3.31 -3.02 -17.13
C ALA A 112 -2.35 -2.20 -18.01
N VAL A 113 -2.87 -1.52 -19.04
CA VAL A 113 -2.07 -0.63 -19.88
C VAL A 113 -1.58 0.62 -19.15
N GLN A 114 -2.36 1.14 -18.19
CA GLN A 114 -1.88 2.20 -17.29
C GLN A 114 -0.73 1.70 -16.41
N ALA A 115 -0.85 0.50 -15.83
CA ALA A 115 0.23 -0.09 -15.05
C ALA A 115 1.50 -0.30 -15.89
N LEU A 116 1.35 -0.76 -17.13
CA LEU A 116 2.45 -0.93 -18.06
C LEU A 116 3.13 0.40 -18.41
N LEU A 117 2.37 1.48 -18.65
CA LEU A 117 2.92 2.81 -18.88
C LEU A 117 3.72 3.31 -17.66
N ALA A 118 3.19 3.16 -16.45
CA ALA A 118 3.89 3.51 -15.22
C ALA A 118 5.20 2.74 -15.06
N ALA A 119 5.17 1.42 -15.27
CA ALA A 119 6.37 0.58 -15.21
C ALA A 119 7.43 1.02 -16.24
N ARG A 120 7.01 1.33 -17.48
CA ARG A 120 7.92 1.81 -18.54
C ARG A 120 8.47 3.22 -18.28
N ALA A 121 7.76 4.05 -17.51
CA ALA A 121 8.29 5.32 -17.03
C ALA A 121 9.32 5.14 -15.90
N GLY A 122 9.47 3.93 -15.34
CA GLY A 122 10.44 3.64 -14.27
C GLY A 122 9.84 3.68 -12.87
N ALA A 123 8.52 3.44 -12.72
CA ALA A 123 7.87 3.35 -11.42
C ALA A 123 8.45 2.22 -10.56
N THR A 124 8.66 2.49 -9.27
CA THR A 124 9.01 1.43 -8.29
C THR A 124 7.78 0.58 -7.97
N TYR A 125 6.63 1.24 -7.80
CA TYR A 125 5.36 0.61 -7.50
C TYR A 125 4.25 1.12 -8.42
N VAL A 126 3.28 0.26 -8.69
CA VAL A 126 1.96 0.65 -9.22
C VAL A 126 0.88 0.25 -8.23
N SER A 127 -0.11 1.13 -8.02
CA SER A 127 -1.24 0.91 -7.12
C SER A 127 -2.57 0.84 -7.88
N PRO A 128 -3.01 -0.36 -8.33
CA PRO A 128 -4.35 -0.58 -8.86
C PRO A 128 -5.43 -0.51 -7.78
N PHE A 129 -6.54 0.17 -8.06
CA PHE A 129 -7.60 0.42 -7.06
C PHE A 129 -8.77 -0.56 -7.23
N LEU A 130 -8.59 -1.78 -6.73
CA LEU A 130 -9.56 -2.87 -6.86
C LEU A 130 -10.94 -2.54 -6.27
N GLY A 131 -11.00 -2.04 -5.03
CA GLY A 131 -12.28 -1.78 -4.36
C GLY A 131 -13.08 -0.63 -4.95
N ARG A 132 -12.50 0.18 -5.85
CA ARG A 132 -13.25 1.18 -6.62
C ARG A 132 -13.78 0.60 -7.93
N LEU A 133 -13.16 -0.43 -8.47
CA LEU A 133 -13.69 -1.20 -9.59
C LEU A 133 -14.90 -2.03 -9.14
N ASP A 134 -14.82 -2.63 -7.95
CA ASP A 134 -15.94 -3.38 -7.37
C ASP A 134 -17.17 -2.49 -7.17
N ASP A 135 -16.98 -1.24 -6.71
CA ASP A 135 -18.04 -0.25 -6.52
C ASP A 135 -18.82 0.06 -7.82
N ILE A 136 -18.22 -0.16 -9.00
CA ILE A 136 -18.83 0.08 -10.31
C ILE A 136 -19.17 -1.22 -11.06
N GLY A 137 -19.19 -2.37 -10.38
CA GLY A 137 -19.65 -3.65 -10.91
C GLY A 137 -18.62 -4.44 -11.71
N HIS A 138 -17.33 -4.07 -11.63
CA HIS A 138 -16.23 -4.85 -12.17
C HIS A 138 -15.61 -5.72 -11.07
N ASN A 139 -14.99 -6.85 -11.43
CA ASN A 139 -14.14 -7.57 -10.48
C ASN A 139 -12.74 -6.94 -10.47
N GLY A 140 -12.38 -6.24 -9.38
CA GLY A 140 -11.08 -5.60 -9.24
C GLY A 140 -9.89 -6.55 -9.25
N MET A 141 -10.07 -7.83 -8.91
CA MET A 141 -9.00 -8.83 -8.90
C MET A 141 -8.54 -9.25 -10.30
N ASP A 142 -9.43 -9.16 -11.30
CA ASP A 142 -9.04 -9.43 -12.70
C ASP A 142 -7.94 -8.46 -13.15
N LEU A 143 -7.97 -7.21 -12.68
CA LEU A 143 -6.93 -6.24 -12.99
C LEU A 143 -5.58 -6.62 -12.37
N ILE A 144 -5.56 -7.08 -11.11
CA ILE A 144 -4.33 -7.54 -10.45
C ILE A 144 -3.72 -8.71 -11.22
N ARG A 145 -4.54 -9.71 -11.56
CA ARG A 145 -4.11 -10.88 -12.33
C ARG A 145 -3.51 -10.50 -13.68
N GLN A 146 -4.21 -9.64 -14.44
CA GLN A 146 -3.72 -9.17 -15.75
C GLN A 146 -2.38 -8.44 -15.65
N ILE A 147 -2.23 -7.55 -14.65
CA ILE A 147 -0.96 -6.81 -14.46
C ILE A 147 0.16 -7.78 -14.10
N ALA A 148 -0.08 -8.72 -13.18
CA ALA A 148 0.91 -9.71 -12.76
C ALA A 148 1.35 -10.60 -13.93
N GLU A 149 0.41 -11.10 -14.74
CA GLU A 149 0.70 -11.87 -15.95
C GLU A 149 1.57 -11.09 -16.93
N ILE A 150 1.21 -9.83 -17.24
CA ILE A 150 1.97 -8.96 -18.15
C ILE A 150 3.36 -8.68 -17.60
N PHE A 151 3.48 -8.37 -16.31
CA PHE A 151 4.77 -8.06 -15.69
C PHE A 151 5.69 -9.29 -15.70
N ALA A 152 5.16 -10.48 -15.43
CA ALA A 152 5.91 -11.73 -15.50
C ALA A 152 6.39 -12.03 -16.93
N ILE A 153 5.53 -11.89 -17.94
CA ILE A 153 5.87 -12.13 -19.36
C ILE A 153 7.03 -11.22 -19.81
N HIS A 154 7.04 -9.97 -19.37
CA HIS A 154 8.01 -8.97 -19.80
C HIS A 154 9.20 -8.77 -18.86
N GLY A 155 9.28 -9.53 -17.76
CA GLY A 155 10.33 -9.37 -16.74
C GLY A 155 10.34 -7.97 -16.12
N ILE A 156 9.16 -7.41 -15.84
CA ILE A 156 9.02 -6.08 -15.24
C ILE A 156 9.23 -6.18 -13.73
N GLU A 157 10.16 -5.39 -13.20
CA GLU A 157 10.52 -5.38 -11.77
C GLU A 157 9.62 -4.49 -10.90
N THR A 158 8.84 -3.59 -11.51
CA THR A 158 7.87 -2.75 -10.79
C THR A 158 6.94 -3.60 -9.94
N GLU A 159 6.86 -3.30 -8.64
CA GLU A 159 6.04 -4.07 -7.71
C GLU A 159 4.56 -3.63 -7.77
N ILE A 160 3.65 -4.59 -7.67
CA ILE A 160 2.21 -4.36 -7.66
C ILE A 160 1.73 -4.18 -6.21
N ILE A 161 1.10 -3.04 -5.93
CA ILE A 161 0.40 -2.76 -4.67
C ILE A 161 -1.10 -2.87 -4.91
N ALA A 162 -1.72 -3.97 -4.46
CA ALA A 162 -3.17 -4.05 -4.38
C ALA A 162 -3.69 -2.99 -3.39
N ALA A 163 -4.27 -1.91 -3.93
CA ALA A 163 -4.74 -0.76 -3.18
C ALA A 163 -6.27 -0.67 -3.21
N SER A 164 -6.87 0.17 -2.37
CA SER A 164 -8.32 0.21 -2.17
C SER A 164 -8.88 -1.15 -1.69
N VAL A 165 -8.15 -1.84 -0.82
CA VAL A 165 -8.61 -3.06 -0.13
C VAL A 165 -9.78 -2.73 0.80
N ARG A 166 -10.82 -3.57 0.82
CA ARG A 166 -12.05 -3.35 1.59
C ARG A 166 -12.32 -4.43 2.63
N HIS A 167 -11.87 -5.66 2.39
CA HIS A 167 -12.13 -6.81 3.26
C HIS A 167 -11.07 -7.90 3.07
N SER A 168 -11.10 -8.91 3.94
CA SER A 168 -10.13 -10.01 3.98
C SER A 168 -10.03 -10.79 2.66
N VAL A 169 -11.14 -11.00 1.96
CA VAL A 169 -11.14 -11.69 0.65
C VAL A 169 -10.25 -10.98 -0.36
N HIS A 170 -10.23 -9.64 -0.40
CA HIS A 170 -9.33 -8.91 -1.28
C HIS A 170 -7.86 -9.17 -0.98
N VAL A 171 -7.51 -9.36 0.30
CA VAL A 171 -6.13 -9.66 0.70
C VAL A 171 -5.73 -11.04 0.21
N THR A 172 -6.59 -12.05 0.44
CA THR A 172 -6.35 -13.42 -0.03
C THR A 172 -6.26 -13.48 -1.55
N GLU A 173 -7.21 -12.88 -2.26
CA GLU A 173 -7.23 -12.91 -3.72
C GLU A 173 -6.09 -12.09 -4.33
N ALA A 174 -5.70 -10.94 -3.75
CA ALA A 174 -4.53 -10.21 -4.21
C ALA A 174 -3.25 -11.06 -4.11
N ALA A 175 -3.10 -11.83 -3.04
CA ALA A 175 -1.98 -12.75 -2.88
C ALA A 175 -2.00 -13.87 -3.95
N LEU A 176 -3.16 -14.46 -4.21
CA LEU A 176 -3.33 -15.52 -5.21
C LEU A 176 -3.11 -15.01 -6.64
N ASN A 177 -3.48 -13.76 -6.93
CA ASN A 177 -3.39 -13.15 -8.25
C ASN A 177 -2.04 -12.45 -8.52
N GLY A 178 -1.03 -12.68 -7.68
CA GLY A 178 0.34 -12.23 -7.94
C GLY A 178 0.66 -10.81 -7.50
N SER A 179 -0.13 -10.22 -6.61
CA SER A 179 0.24 -8.93 -6.00
C SER A 179 1.49 -9.07 -5.13
N HIS A 180 2.41 -8.12 -5.27
CA HIS A 180 3.64 -8.09 -4.47
C HIS A 180 3.36 -7.56 -3.07
N ILE A 181 2.45 -6.58 -2.98
CA ILE A 181 2.08 -5.86 -1.78
C ILE A 181 0.56 -5.71 -1.73
N ALA A 182 -0.03 -5.72 -0.55
CA ALA A 182 -1.39 -5.20 -0.33
C ALA A 182 -1.30 -4.05 0.66
N THR A 183 -1.92 -2.90 0.35
CA THR A 183 -2.07 -1.81 1.32
C THR A 183 -3.48 -1.82 1.88
N ILE A 184 -3.58 -1.96 3.20
CA ILE A 184 -4.76 -2.46 3.89
C ILE A 184 -5.17 -1.46 4.98
N PRO A 185 -6.44 -1.03 5.04
CA PRO A 185 -6.93 -0.21 6.15
C PRO A 185 -6.78 -0.90 7.51
N ALA A 186 -6.57 -0.12 8.58
CA ALA A 186 -6.30 -0.63 9.93
C ALA A 186 -7.38 -1.61 10.44
N ASN A 187 -8.65 -1.29 10.23
CA ASN A 187 -9.78 -2.14 10.62
C ASN A 187 -9.78 -3.50 9.91
N VAL A 188 -9.34 -3.54 8.64
CA VAL A 188 -9.22 -4.80 7.90
C VAL A 188 -8.04 -5.60 8.44
N ILE A 189 -6.87 -4.99 8.68
CA ILE A 189 -5.71 -5.66 9.30
C ILE A 189 -6.11 -6.33 10.62
N ALA A 190 -6.79 -5.60 11.50
CA ALA A 190 -7.25 -6.12 12.80
C ALA A 190 -8.25 -7.29 12.66
N SER A 191 -8.94 -7.40 11.52
CA SER A 191 -9.86 -8.51 11.25
C SER A 191 -9.17 -9.76 10.71
N LEU A 192 -7.96 -9.65 10.11
CA LEU A 192 -7.31 -10.77 9.40
C LEU A 192 -6.91 -11.94 10.31
N VAL A 193 -6.65 -11.67 11.59
CA VAL A 193 -6.30 -12.70 12.57
C VAL A 193 -7.52 -13.49 13.09
N LYS A 194 -8.72 -12.95 12.89
CA LYS A 194 -9.94 -13.50 13.51
C LYS A 194 -10.47 -14.68 12.72
N HIS A 195 -10.72 -15.78 13.41
CA HIS A 195 -11.44 -16.92 12.84
C HIS A 195 -12.16 -17.68 13.97
N PRO A 196 -13.46 -18.02 13.85
CA PRO A 196 -14.21 -18.65 14.94
C PRO A 196 -13.61 -19.96 15.45
N LEU A 197 -13.02 -20.76 14.55
CA LEU A 197 -12.35 -22.00 14.94
C LEU A 197 -11.01 -21.77 15.66
N THR A 198 -10.37 -20.61 15.45
CA THR A 198 -9.17 -20.23 16.21
C THR A 198 -9.56 -19.97 17.66
N ASP A 199 -10.61 -19.16 17.88
CA ASP A 199 -11.10 -18.82 19.21
C ASP A 199 -11.56 -20.09 19.95
N GLN A 200 -12.39 -20.93 19.31
CA GLN A 200 -12.84 -22.21 19.88
C GLN A 200 -11.66 -23.15 20.18
N GLY A 201 -10.64 -23.17 19.33
CA GLY A 201 -9.44 -23.96 19.54
C GLY A 201 -8.68 -23.53 20.78
N ILE A 202 -8.44 -22.22 20.94
CA ILE A 202 -7.75 -21.63 22.09
C ILE A 202 -8.52 -21.91 23.38
N GLU A 203 -9.83 -21.66 23.39
CA GLU A 203 -10.69 -21.92 24.55
C GLU A 203 -10.60 -23.39 24.99
N LYS A 204 -10.69 -24.31 24.03
CA LYS A 204 -10.58 -25.74 24.30
C LYS A 204 -9.21 -26.12 24.87
N PHE A 205 -8.12 -25.60 24.30
CA PHE A 205 -6.77 -25.90 24.77
C PHE A 205 -6.52 -25.39 26.20
N LEU A 206 -7.01 -24.21 26.54
CA LEU A 206 -6.91 -23.67 27.90
C LEU A 206 -7.71 -24.51 28.89
N ALA A 207 -8.95 -24.87 28.55
CA ALA A 207 -9.79 -25.71 29.40
C ALA A 207 -9.21 -27.12 29.61
N ASP A 208 -8.59 -27.70 28.58
CA ASP A 208 -7.93 -29.00 28.72
C ASP A 208 -6.64 -28.91 29.55
N TRP A 209 -5.90 -27.80 29.48
CA TRP A 209 -4.72 -27.55 30.32
C TRP A 209 -5.09 -27.39 31.80
N GLU A 210 -6.12 -26.62 32.13
CA GLU A 210 -6.59 -26.42 33.51
C GLU A 210 -6.91 -27.75 34.22
N LYS A 211 -7.59 -28.67 33.52
CA LYS A 211 -7.89 -30.03 34.04
C LYS A 211 -6.65 -30.85 34.39
N THR A 212 -5.47 -30.54 33.83
CA THR A 212 -4.22 -31.23 34.17
C THR A 212 -3.58 -30.71 35.45
N GLN A 213 -3.89 -29.48 35.86
CA GLN A 213 -3.35 -28.85 37.07
C GLN A 213 -4.15 -29.19 38.33
N GLU A 214 -5.38 -29.71 38.17
CA GLU A 214 -6.26 -30.13 39.27
C GLU A 214 -5.99 -31.57 39.78
N LYS A 215 -4.92 -32.23 39.29
CA LYS A 215 -4.49 -33.57 39.70
C LYS A 215 -3.20 -33.52 40.50
#